data_AF-A0A448XZX6-F1
#
_entry.id   AF-A0A448XZX6-F1
#
_cell.length_a   1.000
_cell.length_b   1.000
_cell.length_c   1.000
_cell.angle_alpha   90.00
_cell.angle_beta   90.00
_cell.angle_gamma   90.00
#
_symmetry.space_group_name_H-M   'P 1'
#
loop_
_entity.id
_entity.type
_entity.pdbx_description
1 polymer ?
#
loop_
_entity_poly.entity_id
_entity_poly.type
_entity_poly.pdbx_seq_one_letter_code
_entity_poly.pdbx_strand_id
1 'polypeptide(L)'
;MDEQTNTIVGLILGVIMAIITWATISKREQQLDDPNDDSVVYLDQLVATSTLQSGGKYLLRVLRQSGNLQKDDQVFDTHEAAIKAAISTFKRAKIEYAFITKNTNVEFFFRRPYHHHGGSAEGKKVGSIEIYKIE
;
A
#
# COMPACT_ATOMS: atom_id res chain seq x y z
N MET A 1 -5.47 37.88 -38.28
CA MET A 1 -5.32 36.42 -38.39
C MET A 1 -6.36 35.95 -39.37
N ASP A 2 -5.89 35.41 -40.48
CA ASP A 2 -6.68 34.80 -41.53
C ASP A 2 -7.29 33.47 -41.07
N GLU A 3 -8.39 33.08 -41.71
CA GLU A 3 -9.18 31.89 -41.37
C GLU A 3 -8.36 30.60 -41.43
N GLN A 4 -7.37 30.54 -42.33
CA GLN A 4 -6.45 29.41 -42.42
C GLN A 4 -5.55 29.30 -41.19
N THR A 5 -4.98 30.42 -40.71
CA THR A 5 -4.17 30.42 -39.49
C THR A 5 -4.97 29.96 -38.26
N ASN A 6 -6.23 30.38 -38.12
CA ASN A 6 -7.09 29.93 -37.02
C ASN A 6 -7.39 28.43 -37.08
N THR A 7 -7.58 27.91 -38.29
CA THR A 7 -7.84 26.48 -38.53
C THR A 7 -6.62 25.63 -38.18
N ILE A 8 -5.42 26.05 -38.59
CA ILE A 8 -4.16 25.36 -38.29
C ILE A 8 -3.88 25.37 -36.78
N VAL A 9 -4.05 26.51 -36.11
CA VAL A 9 -3.87 26.63 -34.66
C VAL A 9 -4.86 25.74 -33.90
N GLY A 10 -6.13 25.70 -34.34
CA GLY A 10 -7.15 24.82 -33.75
C GLY A 10 -6.80 23.34 -33.88
N LEU A 11 -6.30 22.91 -35.04
CA LEU A 11 -5.88 21.53 -35.26
C LEU A 11 -4.67 21.13 -34.38
N ILE A 12 -3.67 22.02 -34.26
CA ILE A 12 -2.50 21.78 -33.40
C ILE A 12 -2.92 21.65 -31.94
N LEU A 13 -3.78 22.54 -31.45
CA LEU A 13 -4.33 22.47 -30.09
C LEU A 13 -5.14 21.19 -29.86
N GLY A 14 -5.95 20.77 -30.84
CA GLY A 14 -6.72 19.53 -30.79
C GLY A 14 -5.83 18.29 -30.66
N VAL A 15 -4.75 18.22 -31.44
CA VAL A 15 -3.78 17.11 -31.39
C VAL A 15 -3.05 17.08 -30.04
N ILE A 16 -2.61 18.23 -29.53
CA ILE A 16 -1.94 18.31 -28.22
C ILE A 16 -2.90 17.86 -27.10
N MET A 17 -4.14 18.31 -27.11
CA MET A 17 -5.16 17.89 -26.14
C MET A 17 -5.46 16.40 -26.23
N ALA A 18 -5.51 15.82 -27.44
CA ALA A 18 -5.69 14.39 -27.63
C ALA A 18 -4.51 13.58 -27.05
N ILE A 19 -3.27 14.03 -27.25
CA ILE A 19 -2.07 13.39 -26.68
C ILE A 19 -2.08 13.46 -25.15
N ILE A 20 -2.43 14.62 -24.56
CA ILE A 20 -2.51 14.78 -23.10
C ILE A 20 -3.64 13.91 -22.52
N THR A 21 -4.79 13.87 -23.18
CA THR A 21 -5.94 13.05 -22.77
C THR A 21 -5.60 11.56 -22.86
N TRP A 22 -4.96 11.13 -23.95
CA TRP A 22 -4.50 9.74 -24.09
C TRP A 22 -3.45 9.39 -23.05
N ALA A 23 -2.44 10.24 -22.82
CA ALA A 23 -1.42 9.99 -21.79
C ALA A 23 -1.99 9.95 -20.36
N THR A 24 -3.00 10.77 -20.06
CA THR A 24 -3.68 10.74 -18.76
C THR A 24 -4.60 9.55 -18.60
N ILE A 25 -5.26 9.11 -19.68
CA ILE A 25 -6.05 7.86 -19.70
C ILE A 25 -5.12 6.65 -19.59
N SER A 26 -4.02 6.56 -20.33
CA SER A 26 -3.06 5.46 -20.20
C SER A 26 -2.41 5.39 -18.81
N LYS A 27 -2.18 6.53 -18.16
CA LYS A 27 -1.77 6.55 -16.73
C LYS A 27 -2.88 6.08 -15.78
N ARG A 28 -4.15 6.29 -16.13
CA ARG A 28 -5.30 5.80 -15.35
C ARG A 28 -5.60 4.33 -15.65
N GLU A 29 -5.41 3.86 -16.87
CA GLU A 29 -5.47 2.45 -17.25
C GLU A 29 -4.40 1.67 -16.50
N GLN A 30 -3.14 2.15 -16.44
CA GLN A 30 -2.11 1.56 -15.55
C GLN A 30 -2.47 1.55 -14.05
N GLN A 31 -3.45 2.35 -13.61
CA GLN A 31 -3.96 2.33 -12.24
C GLN A 31 -5.25 1.50 -12.08
N LEU A 32 -5.86 1.08 -13.19
CA LEU A 32 -7.09 0.28 -13.26
C LEU A 32 -6.83 -1.16 -13.72
N ASP A 33 -5.62 -1.48 -14.18
CA ASP A 33 -5.24 -2.77 -14.80
C ASP A 33 -4.63 -3.81 -13.86
N ASP A 34 -4.81 -3.70 -12.54
CA ASP A 34 -4.42 -4.81 -11.65
C ASP A 34 -5.60 -5.46 -10.91
N PRO A 35 -6.48 -6.18 -11.63
CA PRO A 35 -7.47 -7.06 -11.03
C PRO A 35 -6.84 -8.33 -10.43
N ASN A 36 -5.51 -8.47 -10.43
CA ASN A 36 -4.78 -9.66 -10.02
C ASN A 36 -3.47 -9.32 -9.28
N ASP A 37 -3.49 -8.26 -8.47
CA ASP A 37 -2.33 -7.86 -7.68
C ASP A 37 -2.09 -8.94 -6.62
N ASP A 38 -1.21 -9.91 -6.93
CA ASP A 38 -0.80 -11.04 -6.08
C ASP A 38 -0.20 -10.57 -4.73
N SER A 39 -0.07 -9.25 -4.52
CA SER A 39 0.28 -8.65 -3.24
C SER A 39 -0.86 -8.69 -2.20
N VAL A 40 -2.10 -8.97 -2.59
CA VAL A 40 -3.21 -9.17 -1.63
C VAL A 40 -3.21 -10.61 -1.13
N VAL A 41 -2.74 -10.80 0.09
CA VAL A 41 -2.68 -12.11 0.75
C VAL A 41 -3.61 -12.16 1.95
N TYR A 42 -4.04 -13.37 2.31
CA TYR A 42 -4.70 -13.59 3.59
C TYR A 42 -3.70 -13.43 4.74
N LEU A 43 -4.19 -13.00 5.91
CA LEU A 43 -3.29 -12.75 7.05
C LEU A 43 -2.50 -13.99 7.51
N ASP A 44 -3.08 -15.18 7.37
CA ASP A 44 -2.41 -16.45 7.70
C ASP A 44 -1.26 -16.78 6.74
N GLN A 45 -1.30 -16.27 5.50
CA GLN A 45 -0.25 -16.43 4.51
C GLN A 45 0.96 -15.51 4.77
N LEU A 46 0.80 -14.40 5.50
CA LEU A 46 1.86 -13.41 5.73
C LEU A 46 3.15 -13.99 6.32
N VAL A 47 3.05 -15.01 7.18
CA VAL A 47 4.24 -15.67 7.75
C VAL A 47 5.03 -16.39 6.66
N ALA A 48 4.32 -17.08 5.74
CA ALA A 48 4.95 -17.83 4.66
C ALA A 48 5.44 -16.92 3.51
N THR A 49 4.79 -15.78 3.30
CA THR A 49 5.16 -14.83 2.23
C THR A 49 6.33 -13.91 2.62
N SER A 50 6.57 -13.70 3.91
CA SER A 50 7.66 -12.84 4.39
C SER A 50 9.04 -13.34 3.95
N THR A 51 9.85 -12.45 3.38
CA THR A 51 11.26 -12.72 3.03
C THR A 51 12.24 -12.24 4.10
N LEU A 52 11.74 -11.74 5.24
CA LEU A 52 12.60 -11.32 6.37
C LEU A 52 13.59 -12.41 6.74
N GLN A 53 14.87 -12.05 6.74
CA GLN A 53 15.94 -12.95 7.12
C GLN A 53 15.77 -13.35 8.59
N SER A 54 15.94 -14.62 8.90
CA SER A 54 15.96 -15.13 10.28
C SER A 54 17.11 -14.56 11.12
N GLY A 55 16.91 -14.51 12.43
CA GLY A 55 17.90 -14.07 13.41
C GLY A 55 18.01 -12.55 13.52
N GLY A 56 18.31 -12.08 14.73
CA GLY A 56 18.36 -10.67 15.07
C GLY A 56 17.07 -10.15 15.73
N LYS A 57 16.95 -8.83 15.85
CA LYS A 57 15.78 -8.18 16.44
C LYS A 57 14.96 -7.47 15.38
N TYR A 58 13.66 -7.36 15.64
CA TYR A 58 12.70 -6.80 14.71
C TYR A 58 11.85 -5.74 15.40
N LEU A 59 11.78 -4.56 14.78
CA LEU A 59 10.90 -3.47 15.18
C LEU A 59 9.57 -3.59 14.43
N LEU A 60 8.48 -3.70 15.17
CA LEU A 60 7.12 -3.63 14.66
C LEU A 60 6.55 -2.23 14.89
N ARG A 61 6.20 -1.57 13.80
CA ARG A 61 5.51 -0.28 13.79
C ARG A 61 4.10 -0.45 13.25
N VAL A 62 3.12 0.07 13.99
CA VAL A 62 1.71 0.04 13.60
C VAL A 62 1.24 1.46 13.34
N LEU A 63 0.85 1.73 12.10
CA LEU A 63 0.40 3.03 11.65
C LEU A 63 -1.12 3.07 11.45
N ARG A 64 -1.71 4.22 11.73
CA ARG A 64 -3.10 4.54 11.42
C ARG A 64 -3.26 4.83 9.93
N GLN A 65 -4.50 4.78 9.45
CA GLN A 65 -4.86 5.24 8.09
C GLN A 65 -4.46 6.69 7.81
N SER A 66 -4.35 7.53 8.84
CA SER A 66 -3.88 8.91 8.71
C SER A 66 -2.35 9.02 8.62
N GLY A 67 -1.61 7.92 8.76
CA GLY A 67 -0.14 7.90 8.79
C GLY A 67 0.49 8.10 10.18
N ASN A 68 -0.31 8.39 11.21
CA ASN A 68 0.20 8.54 12.58
C ASN A 68 0.44 7.18 13.23
N LEU A 69 1.38 7.10 14.18
CA LEU A 69 1.55 5.90 15.02
C LEU A 69 0.25 5.58 15.75
N GLN A 70 -0.16 4.31 15.69
CA GLN A 70 -1.31 3.83 16.45
C GLN A 70 -0.92 3.47 17.88
N LYS A 71 0.29 2.91 18.04
CA LYS A 71 0.92 2.51 19.30
C LYS A 71 2.42 2.72 19.19
N ASP A 72 3.09 2.75 20.33
CA ASP A 72 4.55 2.75 20.38
C ASP A 72 5.11 1.52 19.66
N ASP A 73 6.30 1.69 19.07
CA ASP A 73 7.00 0.63 18.37
C ASP A 73 7.33 -0.51 19.36
N GLN A 74 7.14 -1.75 18.90
CA GLN A 74 7.43 -2.95 19.70
C GLN A 74 8.63 -3.68 19.11
N VAL A 75 9.50 -4.19 19.98
CA VAL A 75 10.67 -4.97 19.55
C VAL A 75 10.43 -6.45 19.84
N PHE A 76 10.80 -7.31 18.90
CA PHE A 76 10.67 -8.76 18.97
C PHE A 76 12.00 -9.44 18.65
N ASP A 77 12.26 -10.58 19.28
CA ASP A 77 13.49 -11.37 19.08
C ASP A 77 13.42 -12.29 17.85
N THR A 78 12.25 -12.39 17.20
CA THR A 78 12.06 -13.18 15.99
C THR A 78 11.11 -12.51 15.02
N HIS A 79 11.34 -12.70 13.71
CA HIS A 79 10.45 -12.18 12.66
C HIS A 79 9.06 -12.79 12.78
N GLU A 80 8.96 -14.09 13.10
CA GLU A 80 7.66 -14.74 13.29
C GLU A 80 6.85 -14.11 14.42
N ALA A 81 7.49 -13.74 15.53
CA ALA A 81 6.79 -13.09 16.64
C ALA A 81 6.28 -11.70 16.24
N ALA A 82 7.09 -10.92 15.53
CA ALA A 82 6.68 -9.62 14.98
C ALA A 82 5.50 -9.76 14.01
N ILE A 83 5.56 -10.72 13.08
CA ILE A 83 4.49 -10.98 12.11
C ILE A 83 3.21 -11.48 12.81
N LYS A 84 3.32 -12.37 13.81
CA LYS A 84 2.15 -12.84 14.58
C LYS A 84 1.49 -11.71 15.38
N ALA A 85 2.29 -10.82 15.98
CA ALA A 85 1.77 -9.63 16.65
C ALA A 85 1.07 -8.67 15.67
N ALA A 86 1.64 -8.50 14.48
CA ALA A 86 1.06 -7.73 13.40
C ALA A 86 -0.29 -8.31 12.92
N ILE A 87 -0.34 -9.63 12.66
CA ILE A 87 -1.57 -10.36 12.30
C ILE A 87 -2.63 -10.19 13.39
N SER A 88 -2.26 -10.36 14.67
CA SER A 88 -3.19 -10.16 15.79
C SER A 88 -3.78 -8.76 15.80
N THR A 89 -2.99 -7.75 15.44
CA THR A 89 -3.43 -6.36 15.37
C THR A 89 -4.44 -6.15 14.24
N PHE A 90 -4.18 -6.67 13.03
CA PHE A 90 -5.13 -6.61 11.92
C PHE A 90 -6.42 -7.42 12.20
N LYS A 91 -6.31 -8.61 12.80
CA LYS A 91 -7.49 -9.41 13.20
C LYS A 91 -8.38 -8.67 14.20
N ARG A 92 -7.79 -8.01 15.21
CA ARG A 92 -8.54 -7.15 16.17
C ARG A 92 -9.24 -5.99 15.47
N ALA A 93 -8.66 -5.48 14.38
CA ALA A 93 -9.25 -4.46 13.52
C ALA A 93 -10.32 -4.98 12.54
N LYS A 94 -10.60 -6.30 12.55
CA LYS A 94 -11.49 -6.99 11.58
C LYS A 94 -11.02 -6.83 10.13
N ILE A 95 -9.72 -6.94 9.93
CA ILE A 95 -9.09 -6.97 8.60
C ILE A 95 -8.66 -8.41 8.36
N GLU A 96 -9.04 -9.00 7.23
CA GLU A 96 -8.74 -10.41 6.89
C GLU A 96 -7.69 -10.54 5.78
N TYR A 97 -7.45 -9.44 5.06
CA TYR A 97 -6.56 -9.36 3.90
C TYR A 97 -5.54 -8.25 4.11
N ALA A 98 -4.32 -8.48 3.63
CA ALA A 98 -3.25 -7.51 3.65
C ALA A 98 -2.66 -7.35 2.24
N PHE A 99 -2.42 -6.11 1.87
CA PHE A 99 -1.71 -5.72 0.66
C PHE A 99 -0.24 -5.51 1.00
N ILE A 100 0.65 -6.35 0.48
CA ILE A 100 2.09 -6.25 0.72
C ILE A 100 2.67 -5.10 -0.10
N THR A 101 3.26 -4.11 0.57
CA THR A 101 3.86 -2.94 -0.10
C THR A 101 5.38 -3.05 -0.22
N LYS A 102 6.02 -3.81 0.67
CA LYS A 102 7.48 -4.03 0.66
C LYS A 102 7.79 -5.38 1.30
N ASN A 103 8.65 -6.17 0.65
CA ASN A 103 9.04 -7.48 1.16
C ASN A 103 10.50 -7.75 0.80
N THR A 104 11.40 -7.42 1.72
CA THR A 104 12.85 -7.63 1.58
C THR A 104 13.37 -8.41 2.78
N ASN A 105 14.65 -8.77 2.73
CA ASN A 105 15.31 -9.50 3.81
C ASN A 105 15.40 -8.70 5.13
N VAL A 106 15.14 -7.39 5.11
CA VAL A 106 15.24 -6.49 6.26
C VAL A 106 13.96 -5.70 6.54
N GLU A 107 13.02 -5.65 5.60
CA GLU A 107 11.81 -4.84 5.71
C GLU A 107 10.61 -5.62 5.18
N PHE A 108 9.54 -5.70 5.98
CA PHE A 108 8.29 -6.30 5.57
C PHE A 108 7.11 -5.41 5.93
N PHE A 109 6.55 -4.75 4.92
CA PHE A 109 5.50 -3.76 5.06
C PHE A 109 4.25 -4.24 4.35
N PHE A 110 3.12 -4.05 5.01
CA PHE A 110 1.83 -4.35 4.44
C PHE A 110 0.76 -3.43 5.00
N ARG A 111 -0.28 -3.21 4.22
CA ARG A 111 -1.39 -2.32 4.55
C ARG A 111 -2.72 -2.99 4.30
N ARG A 112 -3.78 -2.39 4.81
CA ARG A 112 -5.13 -2.79 4.43
C ARG A 112 -5.39 -2.51 2.93
N PRO A 113 -6.10 -3.39 2.20
CA PRO A 113 -6.38 -3.18 0.77
C PRO A 113 -7.31 -1.99 0.49
N TYR A 114 -8.38 -1.85 1.28
CA TYR A 114 -9.39 -0.81 1.07
C TYR A 114 -9.46 0.14 2.25
N HIS A 115 -9.53 1.45 2.00
CA HIS A 115 -9.84 2.44 3.02
C HIS A 115 -11.25 2.22 3.58
N HIS A 116 -11.42 2.23 4.90
CA HIS A 116 -12.74 2.05 5.52
C HIS A 116 -13.21 3.35 6.15
N HIS A 117 -14.32 3.88 5.66
CA HIS A 117 -14.81 5.22 5.96
C HIS A 117 -15.64 5.27 7.25
N GLY A 118 -16.01 4.12 7.83
CA GLY A 118 -17.09 4.01 8.83
C GLY A 118 -16.70 3.47 10.21
N GLY A 119 -15.58 3.88 10.81
CA GLY A 119 -15.16 3.32 12.10
C GLY A 119 -14.67 4.34 13.12
N SER A 120 -15.54 4.78 14.04
CA SER A 120 -15.16 5.64 15.17
C SER A 120 -14.24 4.93 16.19
N ALA A 121 -14.21 3.59 16.19
CA ALA A 121 -13.38 2.80 17.09
C ALA A 121 -11.88 2.85 16.72
N GLU A 122 -11.01 3.14 17.70
CA GLU A 122 -9.54 3.14 17.61
C GLU A 122 -8.94 1.97 16.82
N GLY A 123 -9.47 0.76 17.02
CA GLY A 123 -9.01 -0.44 16.30
C GLY A 123 -9.30 -0.43 14.80
N LYS A 124 -10.36 0.26 14.34
CA LYS A 124 -10.69 0.37 12.91
C LYS A 124 -9.79 1.35 12.15
N LYS A 125 -8.96 2.11 12.86
CA LYS A 125 -8.05 3.12 12.30
C LYS A 125 -6.71 2.54 11.87
N VAL A 126 -6.43 1.25 12.09
CA VAL A 126 -5.20 0.61 11.57
C VAL A 126 -5.15 0.79 10.05
N GLY A 127 -4.04 1.31 9.56
CA GLY A 127 -3.78 1.55 8.14
C GLY A 127 -2.73 0.62 7.58
N SER A 128 -1.55 0.62 8.20
CA SER A 128 -0.41 -0.17 7.75
C SER A 128 0.42 -0.68 8.92
N ILE A 129 1.22 -1.69 8.62
CA ILE A 129 2.22 -2.26 9.50
C ILE A 129 3.55 -2.25 8.75
N GLU A 130 4.59 -1.91 9.49
CA GLU A 130 5.96 -1.92 9.03
C GLU A 130 6.80 -2.74 10.00
N ILE A 131 7.48 -3.77 9.50
CA ILE A 131 8.43 -4.57 10.26
C ILE A 131 9.83 -4.31 9.72
N TYR A 132 10.74 -3.94 10.60
CA TYR A 132 12.15 -3.69 10.27
C TYR A 132 13.04 -4.66 11.04
N LYS A 133 14.02 -5.26 10.38
CA LYS A 133 15.15 -5.89 11.06
C LYS A 133 16.11 -4.79 11.52
N ILE A 134 16.44 -4.78 12.81
CA ILE A 134 17.26 -3.74 13.45
C ILE A 134 18.59 -4.25 13.99
N GLU A 135 18.76 -5.57 14.11
CA GLU A 135 19.99 -6.25 14.50
C GLU A 135 20.17 -7.51 13.64
#